data_AF-A0AAV3NNQ8-F1
#
_entry.id   AF-A0AAV3NNQ8-F1
#
_cell.length_a   1.000
_cell.length_b   1.000
_cell.length_c   1.000
_cell.angle_alpha   90.00
_cell.angle_beta   90.00
_cell.angle_gamma   90.00
#
_symmetry.space_group_name_H-M   'P 1'
#
loop_
_entity.id
_entity.type
_entity.pdbx_description
1 polymer ?
#
loop_
_entity_poly.entity_id
_entity_poly.type
_entity_poly.pdbx_seq_one_letter_code
_entity_poly.pdbx_strand_id
1 'polypeptide(L)'
;MLHKYANEDVSLGSWFIGLDVEHIDDRRLCCGTPPDCEWKAQAGNACVASFDWSCSGICRSADRMKEVHQKCGEGAAALWNTAF
;
A
#
# COMPACT_ATOMS: atom_id res chain seq x y z
N MET A 1 22.46 -5.47 1.02
CA MET A 1 22.10 -4.04 1.23
C MET A 1 20.81 -3.87 2.03
N LEU A 2 19.82 -4.77 1.89
CA LEU A 2 18.58 -4.80 2.70
C LEU A 2 18.74 -5.21 4.17
N HIS A 3 19.94 -5.57 4.63
CA HIS A 3 20.19 -5.97 6.03
C HIS A 3 20.68 -4.81 6.91
N LYS A 4 20.70 -3.57 6.39
CA LYS A 4 21.23 -2.42 7.14
C LYS A 4 20.24 -1.88 8.17
N TYR A 5 18.94 -1.97 7.88
CA TYR A 5 17.88 -1.56 8.79
C TYR A 5 16.95 -2.74 9.06
N ALA A 6 16.46 -2.84 10.30
CA ALA A 6 15.59 -3.93 10.74
C ALA A 6 14.21 -3.89 10.08
N ASN A 7 13.79 -2.71 9.60
CA ASN A 7 12.50 -2.48 8.99
C ASN A 7 12.66 -2.18 7.49
N GLU A 8 11.78 -2.77 6.68
CA GLU A 8 11.76 -2.63 5.22
C GLU A 8 11.51 -1.19 4.79
N ASP A 9 10.56 -0.51 5.43
CA ASP A 9 10.18 0.88 5.20
C ASP A 9 11.35 1.86 5.40
N VAL A 10 12.18 1.65 6.42
CA VAL A 10 13.40 2.44 6.65
C VAL A 10 14.42 2.17 5.55
N SER A 11 14.57 0.92 5.13
CA SER A 11 15.48 0.56 4.03
C SER A 11 15.03 1.22 2.72
N LEU A 12 13.76 1.07 2.34
CA LEU A 12 13.21 1.65 1.12
C LEU A 12 13.25 3.19 1.15
N GLY A 13 12.85 3.81 2.27
CA GLY A 13 12.90 5.25 2.45
C GLY A 13 14.31 5.83 2.36
N SER A 14 15.34 5.12 2.84
CA SER A 14 16.73 5.56 2.72
C SER A 14 17.23 5.61 1.27
N TRP A 15 16.72 4.71 0.41
CA TRP A 15 17.01 4.75 -1.02
C TRP A 15 16.34 5.94 -1.69
N PHE A 16 15.09 6.21 -1.35
CA PHE A 16 14.33 7.36 -1.87
C PHE A 16 15.02 8.69 -1.57
N ILE A 17 15.54 8.86 -0.35
CA ILE A 17 16.34 10.04 0.01
C ILE A 17 17.61 10.13 -0.86
N GLY A 18 18.32 9.01 -1.05
CA GLY A 18 19.54 8.98 -1.87
C GLY A 18 19.30 9.21 -3.37
N LEU A 19 18.10 8.93 -3.84
CA LEU A 19 17.66 9.15 -5.23
C LEU A 19 17.00 10.51 -5.45
N ASP A 20 16.89 11.35 -4.41
CA ASP A 20 16.25 12.67 -4.44
C ASP A 20 14.83 12.64 -5.05
N VAL A 21 14.04 11.64 -4.65
CA VAL A 21 12.67 11.51 -5.15
C VAL A 21 11.75 12.56 -4.54
N GLU A 22 10.78 13.05 -5.32
CA GLU A 22 9.72 13.89 -4.79
C GLU A 22 8.79 13.09 -3.88
N HIS A 23 8.64 13.53 -2.63
CA HIS A 23 7.76 12.88 -1.67
C HIS A 23 6.34 13.47 -1.77
N ILE A 24 5.37 12.63 -2.14
CA ILE A 24 3.95 12.99 -2.21
C ILE A 24 3.26 12.55 -0.90
N ASP A 25 2.85 13.52 -0.09
CA ASP A 25 1.99 13.31 1.08
C ASP A 25 0.55 13.68 0.74
N ASP A 26 -0.17 12.76 0.08
CA ASP A 26 -1.60 12.91 -0.22
C ASP A 26 -2.41 11.81 0.48
N ARG A 27 -3.09 12.19 1.55
CA ARG A 27 -3.93 11.30 2.37
C ARG A 27 -5.05 10.64 1.57
N ARG A 28 -5.45 11.18 0.42
CA ARG A 28 -6.48 10.57 -0.44
C ARG A 28 -6.02 9.28 -1.09
N LEU A 29 -4.70 9.07 -1.21
CA LEU A 29 -4.09 7.84 -1.71
C LEU A 29 -4.13 6.71 -0.68
N CYS A 30 -4.38 7.04 0.59
CA CYS A 30 -4.45 6.10 1.70
C CYS A 30 -5.90 5.87 2.14
N CYS A 31 -6.20 4.66 2.60
CA CYS A 31 -7.48 4.36 3.24
C CYS A 31 -7.36 3.26 4.29
N GLY A 32 -8.39 3.11 5.13
CA GLY A 32 -8.46 2.00 6.07
C GLY A 32 -8.61 0.67 5.35
N THR A 33 -8.19 -0.44 5.97
CA THR A 33 -8.58 -1.80 5.51
C THR A 33 -10.12 -1.96 5.51
N PRO A 34 -10.71 -3.08 5.04
CA PRO A 34 -12.16 -3.18 4.89
C PRO A 34 -12.95 -2.75 6.14
N PRO A 35 -14.04 -1.98 5.95
CA PRO A 35 -14.73 -1.76 4.68
C PRO A 35 -14.23 -0.57 3.82
N ASP A 36 -13.30 0.26 4.32
CA ASP A 36 -12.94 1.55 3.67
C ASP A 36 -12.11 1.41 2.38
N CYS A 37 -11.25 0.41 2.26
CA CYS A 37 -10.58 0.18 0.98
C CYS A 37 -11.48 -0.54 -0.04
N GLU A 38 -12.42 -1.37 0.44
CA GLU A 38 -13.28 -2.20 -0.40
C GLU A 38 -14.33 -1.37 -1.15
N TRP A 39 -15.03 -0.44 -0.47
CA TRP A 39 -15.98 0.44 -1.17
C TRP A 39 -15.29 1.36 -2.18
N LYS A 40 -14.07 1.83 -1.88
CA LYS A 40 -13.24 2.64 -2.78
C LYS A 40 -12.82 1.88 -4.02
N ALA A 41 -12.37 0.64 -3.86
CA ALA A 41 -12.05 -0.25 -4.97
C ALA A 41 -13.29 -0.52 -5.85
N GLN A 42 -14.45 -0.80 -5.25
CA GLN A 42 -15.72 -1.00 -5.97
C GLN A 42 -16.18 0.24 -6.76
N ALA A 43 -15.86 1.44 -6.26
CA ALA A 43 -16.12 2.71 -6.94
C ALA A 43 -15.09 3.04 -8.05
N GLY A 44 -14.12 2.16 -8.32
CA GLY A 44 -13.06 2.39 -9.29
C GLY A 44 -11.98 3.37 -8.83
N ASN A 45 -11.92 3.66 -7.52
CA ASN A 45 -10.95 4.56 -6.90
C ASN A 45 -10.15 3.81 -5.83
N ALA A 46 -9.49 2.73 -6.23
CA ALA A 46 -8.68 1.91 -5.32
C ALA A 46 -7.57 2.75 -4.67
N CYS A 47 -7.28 2.46 -3.41
CA CYS A 47 -6.25 3.17 -2.67
C CYS A 47 -4.87 2.63 -3.01
N VAL A 48 -3.87 3.50 -3.03
CA VAL A 48 -2.46 3.11 -3.18
C VAL A 48 -1.97 2.38 -1.93
N ALA A 49 -2.44 2.79 -0.75
CA ALA A 49 -2.07 2.17 0.52
C ALA A 49 -3.30 1.89 1.40
N SER A 50 -3.32 0.72 2.04
CA SER A 50 -4.34 0.32 3.02
C SER A 50 -3.71 0.07 4.39
N PHE A 51 -4.34 0.54 5.47
CA PHE A 51 -3.80 0.40 6.83
C PHE A 51 -4.89 0.18 7.89
N ASP A 52 -4.51 -0.35 9.05
CA ASP A 52 -5.36 -0.46 10.22
C ASP A 52 -5.00 0.64 11.23
N TRP A 53 -6.00 1.24 11.86
CA TRP A 53 -5.77 2.30 12.87
C TRP A 53 -5.20 1.80 14.19
N SER A 54 -5.36 0.50 14.48
CA SER A 54 -4.99 -0.09 15.77
C SER A 54 -3.54 -0.56 15.84
N CYS A 55 -2.78 -0.51 14.73
CA CYS A 55 -1.38 -0.92 14.67
C CYS A 55 -0.63 -0.13 13.58
N SER A 56 0.69 -0.28 13.50
CA SER A 56 1.49 0.33 12.44
C SER A 56 1.42 -0.53 11.16
N GLY A 57 0.59 -0.14 10.20
CA GLY A 57 0.38 -0.86 8.94
C GLY A 57 -0.86 -1.76 8.99
N ILE A 58 -0.75 -3.01 8.53
CA ILE A 58 -1.82 -4.00 8.60
C ILE A 58 -1.57 -4.94 9.79
N CYS A 59 -2.54 -5.07 10.69
CA CYS A 59 -2.43 -5.91 11.87
C CYS A 59 -2.44 -7.37 11.45
N ARG A 60 -1.51 -8.16 12.01
CA ARG A 60 -1.27 -9.56 11.60
C ARG A 60 -1.09 -9.66 10.08
N SER A 61 -0.22 -8.80 9.54
CA SER A 61 -0.01 -8.64 8.09
C SER A 61 0.27 -9.96 7.37
N ALA A 62 1.06 -10.87 7.98
CA ALA A 62 1.35 -12.19 7.41
C ALA A 62 0.08 -13.00 7.09
N ASP A 63 -0.95 -12.90 7.93
CA ASP A 63 -2.22 -13.62 7.75
C ASP A 63 -3.20 -12.80 6.89
N ARG A 64 -3.24 -11.48 7.07
CA ARG A 64 -4.31 -10.61 6.55
C ARG A 64 -4.00 -9.97 5.20
N MET A 65 -2.74 -9.88 4.80
CA MET A 65 -2.36 -9.18 3.57
C MET A 65 -3.04 -9.79 2.33
N LYS A 66 -3.21 -11.12 2.29
CA LYS A 66 -3.90 -11.81 1.20
C LYS A 66 -5.39 -11.41 1.12
N GLU A 67 -6.07 -11.36 2.26
CA GLU A 67 -7.49 -10.96 2.31
C GLU A 67 -7.66 -9.48 1.92
N VAL A 68 -6.81 -8.60 2.43
CA VAL A 68 -6.84 -7.17 2.10
C VAL A 68 -6.61 -6.98 0.61
N HIS A 69 -5.63 -7.66 0.01
CA HIS A 69 -5.40 -7.60 -1.43
C HIS A 69 -6.61 -8.07 -2.24
N GLN A 70 -7.28 -9.16 -1.84
CA GLN A 70 -8.46 -9.66 -2.54
C GLN A 70 -9.65 -8.70 -2.50
N LYS A 71 -9.83 -7.98 -1.40
CA LYS A 71 -10.97 -7.06 -1.21
C LYS A 71 -10.72 -5.65 -1.72
N CYS A 72 -9.46 -5.21 -1.72
CA CYS A 72 -9.11 -3.81 -1.90
C CYS A 72 -8.11 -3.54 -3.02
N GLY A 73 -7.52 -4.60 -3.58
CA GLY A 73 -6.64 -4.49 -4.74
C GLY A 73 -7.41 -4.19 -6.01
N GLU A 74 -6.68 -3.72 -7.00
CA GLU A 74 -7.17 -3.62 -8.37
C GLU A 74 -7.41 -5.01 -8.97
N GLY A 75 -8.18 -5.09 -10.07
CA GLY A 75 -8.45 -6.36 -10.74
C GLY A 75 -7.16 -7.04 -11.26
N ALA A 76 -7.19 -8.36 -11.43
CA ALA A 76 -6.02 -9.14 -11.86
C ALA A 76 -5.40 -8.70 -13.20
N ALA A 77 -6.17 -8.02 -14.05
CA ALA A 77 -5.70 -7.50 -15.32
C ALA A 77 -5.07 -6.09 -15.24
N ALA A 78 -5.13 -5.43 -14.08
CA ALA A 78 -4.63 -4.06 -13.89
C ALA A 78 -3.15 -3.95 -14.29
N LEU A 79 -2.31 -4.91 -13.90
CA LEU A 79 -0.89 -4.91 -14.24
C LEU A 79 -0.64 -5.04 -15.75
N TRP A 80 -1.44 -5.81 -16.46
CA TRP A 80 -1.21 -6.16 -17.87
C TRP A 80 -1.87 -5.19 -18.86
N ASN A 81 -2.92 -4.48 -18.41
CA ASN A 81 -3.69 -3.54 -19.22
C ASN A 81 -3.23 -2.08 -19.02
N THR A 82 -2.10 -1.85 -18.37
CA THR A 82 -1.51 -0.51 -18.24
C THR A 82 -0.98 -0.05 -19.60
N ALA A 83 -1.60 1.00 -20.14
CA ALA A 83 -1.03 1.75 -21.26
C ALA A 83 -0.08 2.80 -20.67
N PHE A 84 1.23 2.58 -20.84
CA PHE A 84 2.28 3.55 -20.50
C PHE A 84 2.46 4.57 -21.62
#